data_AF-A0A8C4WTV1-F1
#
_entry.id   AF-A0A8C4WTV1-F1
#
_cell.length_a   1.000
_cell.length_b   1.000
_cell.length_c   1.000
_cell.angle_alpha   90.00
_cell.angle_beta   90.00
_cell.angle_gamma   90.00
#
_symmetry.space_group_name_H-M   'P 1'
#
loop_
_entity.id
_entity.type
_entity.pdbx_description
1 polymer ?
#
loop_
_entity_poly.entity_id
_entity_poly.type
_entity_poly.pdbx_seq_one_letter_code
_entity_poly.pdbx_strand_id
1 'polypeptide(L)'
;MMDRFVMRSADQATARKELLAVQRKCGPDHVSPKRDGDSRNLLPGTMTTRSTEGALSRVRVPTSKSENAGEKKPGSERSGWASTENVLDWHFIRDVGLDCDYVRLYSKSLADDLLTACEEQIKYFSGDLARVCIFGKWHNIPRQQASYGDPGFMYRYSGLSLSPEPWVPVLNRIRHDLECHLGLAFNFVLVNRYRNGLDHIGEHRDDEKELVPCSPIASVSLGASRDFVLRHGLSRHTGQQSPQSCCPPKPVRVVLEHGSLLVMKHPTNVHWYHSVPVRKRVLLPRVNLTFRMVLPSVPISHVAHS
;
A
#
# COMPACT_ATOMS: atom_id res chain seq x y z
N MET A 1 33.92 -24.39 -15.22
CA MET A 1 33.60 -25.41 -14.22
C MET A 1 32.42 -24.88 -13.42
N MET A 2 31.21 -25.29 -13.81
CA MET A 2 29.99 -25.06 -13.05
C MET A 2 30.14 -25.66 -11.65
N ASP A 3 29.60 -25.01 -10.62
CA ASP A 3 28.35 -25.41 -9.95
C ASP A 3 28.33 -24.94 -8.48
N ARG A 4 27.23 -24.28 -8.09
CA ARG A 4 26.45 -24.50 -6.86
C ARG A 4 25.46 -23.34 -6.68
N PHE A 5 24.45 -23.37 -7.53
CA PHE A 5 23.23 -22.58 -7.42
C PHE A 5 22.11 -23.53 -6.99
N VAL A 6 21.93 -23.76 -5.68
CA VAL A 6 20.72 -24.40 -5.15
C VAL A 6 20.43 -23.83 -3.76
N MET A 7 19.64 -22.75 -3.70
CA MET A 7 18.89 -22.38 -2.51
C MET A 7 17.40 -22.36 -2.85
N ARG A 8 16.84 -23.56 -2.63
CA ARG A 8 15.55 -23.91 -2.00
C ARG A 8 14.26 -23.25 -2.50
N SER A 9 13.51 -24.03 -3.30
CA SER A 9 12.08 -23.88 -3.59
C SER A 9 11.14 -24.04 -2.37
N ALA A 10 11.69 -24.15 -1.15
CA ALA A 10 10.92 -24.37 0.08
C ALA A 10 10.27 -23.07 0.62
N ASP A 11 10.86 -21.91 0.37
CA ASP A 11 10.33 -20.63 0.86
C ASP A 11 9.10 -20.16 0.08
N GLN A 12 9.02 -20.45 -1.22
CA GLN A 12 7.84 -20.12 -2.04
C GLN A 12 6.60 -20.97 -1.66
N ALA A 13 6.81 -22.22 -1.21
CA ALA A 13 5.72 -23.08 -0.77
C ALA A 13 5.13 -22.64 0.58
N THR A 14 5.96 -22.05 1.44
CA THR A 14 5.55 -21.54 2.76
C THR A 14 4.76 -20.24 2.61
N ALA A 15 5.22 -19.30 1.78
CA ALA A 15 4.47 -18.09 1.43
C ALA A 15 3.10 -18.40 0.80
N ARG A 16 3.01 -19.46 -0.01
CA ARG A 16 1.75 -19.92 -0.63
C ARG A 16 0.74 -20.48 0.39
N LYS A 17 1.20 -21.11 1.48
CA LYS A 17 0.34 -21.62 2.55
C LYS A 17 -0.21 -20.49 3.43
N GLU A 18 0.59 -19.46 3.70
CA GLU A 18 0.15 -18.30 4.47
C GLU A 18 -0.88 -17.45 3.70
N LEU A 19 -0.73 -17.32 2.38
CA LEU A 19 -1.69 -16.61 1.51
C LEU A 19 -3.09 -17.27 1.52
N LEU A 20 -3.14 -18.61 1.51
CA LEU A 20 -4.40 -19.37 1.60
C LEU A 20 -5.07 -19.24 2.98
N ALA A 21 -4.29 -18.99 4.05
CA ALA A 21 -4.83 -18.78 5.38
C ALA A 21 -5.49 -17.39 5.54
N VAL A 22 -4.96 -16.37 4.86
CA VAL A 22 -5.56 -15.02 4.81
C VAL A 22 -6.90 -15.06 4.05
N GLN A 23 -7.00 -15.83 2.95
CA GLN A 23 -8.22 -15.97 2.16
C GLN A 23 -9.40 -16.60 2.94
N ARG A 24 -9.13 -17.47 3.93
CA ARG A 24 -10.17 -18.10 4.76
C ARG A 24 -10.77 -17.18 5.82
N LYS A 25 -10.09 -16.09 6.18
CA LYS A 25 -10.59 -15.10 7.17
C LYS A 25 -11.46 -14.01 6.54
N CYS A 26 -11.53 -13.92 5.21
CA CYS A 26 -12.25 -12.87 4.47
C CYS A 26 -13.49 -13.41 3.73
N GLY A 27 -14.17 -14.43 4.28
CA GLY A 27 -15.45 -14.89 3.76
C GLY A 27 -16.55 -13.84 3.98
N PRO A 28 -17.48 -13.64 3.03
CA PRO A 28 -18.54 -12.65 3.17
C PRO A 28 -19.71 -13.23 3.99
N ASP A 29 -19.86 -12.79 5.24
CA ASP A 29 -21.17 -12.79 5.90
C ASP A 29 -21.97 -11.59 5.38
N HIS A 30 -22.74 -11.81 4.30
CA HIS A 30 -24.09 -11.24 4.14
C HIS A 30 -24.73 -11.67 2.81
N VAL A 31 -25.59 -12.68 2.91
CA VAL A 31 -26.71 -12.85 1.98
C VAL A 31 -27.83 -11.92 2.45
N SER A 32 -28.15 -10.90 1.66
CA SER A 32 -29.33 -10.04 1.89
C SER A 32 -30.61 -10.81 1.56
N PRO A 33 -31.59 -10.94 2.46
CA PRO A 33 -32.91 -11.44 2.11
C PRO A 33 -33.75 -10.33 1.45
N LYS A 34 -34.52 -10.73 0.44
CA LYS A 34 -35.56 -9.92 -0.22
C LYS A 34 -36.58 -9.43 0.81
N ARG A 35 -37.03 -8.18 0.64
CA ARG A 35 -38.11 -7.57 1.42
C ARG A 35 -39.45 -7.98 0.83
N ASP A 36 -40.29 -8.60 1.64
CA ASP A 36 -41.75 -8.49 1.54
C ASP A 36 -42.22 -7.77 2.81
N GLY A 37 -43.05 -6.74 2.61
CA GLY A 37 -43.54 -5.89 3.68
C GLY A 37 -44.82 -6.44 4.30
N ASP A 38 -44.93 -6.35 5.61
CA ASP A 38 -46.17 -5.90 6.24
C ASP A 38 -45.89 -5.30 7.64
N SER A 39 -46.84 -4.47 8.03
CA SER A 39 -46.88 -3.41 9.02
C SER A 39 -47.01 -3.90 10.46
N ARG A 40 -46.37 -3.20 11.43
CA ARG A 40 -47.03 -2.44 12.52
C ARG A 40 -46.09 -1.98 13.65
N ASN A 41 -46.23 -0.69 13.98
CA ASN A 41 -45.99 0.08 15.20
C ASN A 41 -45.38 -0.57 16.45
N LEU A 42 -44.41 0.12 17.07
CA LEU A 42 -44.39 0.48 18.51
C LEU A 42 -43.30 1.56 18.79
N LEU A 43 -43.64 2.50 19.68
CA LEU A 43 -42.90 3.72 20.08
C LEU A 43 -41.88 3.45 21.23
N PRO A 44 -41.01 4.42 21.60
CA PRO A 44 -39.67 4.15 22.12
C PRO A 44 -39.52 4.26 23.65
N GLY A 45 -38.56 3.50 24.19
CA GLY A 45 -38.06 3.62 25.55
C GLY A 45 -36.65 4.20 25.58
N THR A 46 -36.49 5.29 26.32
CA THR A 46 -35.25 6.00 26.66
C THR A 46 -34.38 5.15 27.60
N MET A 47 -33.05 5.18 27.43
CA MET A 47 -32.09 5.13 28.54
C MET A 47 -30.75 5.79 28.17
N THR A 48 -30.44 6.82 28.93
CA THR A 48 -29.16 7.49 29.12
C THR A 48 -28.19 6.58 29.88
N THR A 49 -26.89 6.58 29.56
CA THR A 49 -25.79 6.64 30.56
C THR A 49 -24.39 6.81 29.95
N ARG A 50 -23.74 7.88 30.44
CA ARG A 50 -22.33 8.07 30.85
C ARG A 50 -21.16 7.43 30.06
N SER A 51 -20.39 8.35 29.50
CA SER A 51 -18.94 8.56 29.61
C SER A 51 -18.13 7.62 30.52
N THR A 52 -17.07 7.04 29.96
CA THR A 52 -15.78 6.85 30.64
C THR A 52 -14.64 6.93 29.63
N GLU A 53 -13.70 7.81 29.92
CA GLU A 53 -12.38 7.93 29.29
C GLU A 53 -11.55 6.67 29.56
N GLY A 54 -10.84 6.17 28.54
CA GLY A 54 -9.98 4.98 28.63
C GLY A 54 -8.56 5.31 28.19
N ALA A 55 -7.64 5.27 29.14
CA ALA A 55 -6.24 5.63 29.03
C ALA A 55 -5.41 4.75 28.06
N LEU A 56 -4.42 5.38 27.43
CA LEU A 56 -3.34 4.77 26.65
C LEU A 56 -2.54 3.75 27.48
N SER A 57 -2.53 2.50 27.06
CA SER A 57 -1.63 1.47 27.61
C SER A 57 -0.46 1.21 26.65
N ARG A 58 0.76 1.53 27.10
CA ARG A 58 2.01 1.03 26.51
C ARG A 58 2.16 -0.44 26.89
N VAL A 59 2.13 -1.34 25.91
CA VAL A 59 2.44 -2.75 26.13
C VAL A 59 3.95 -2.95 25.99
N ARG A 60 4.62 -3.32 27.09
CA ARG A 60 5.98 -3.89 27.09
C ARG A 60 5.87 -5.39 27.31
N VAL A 61 6.52 -6.16 26.45
CA VAL A 61 6.67 -7.63 26.60
C VAL A 61 7.81 -7.92 27.58
N PRO A 62 7.65 -8.80 28.58
CA PRO A 62 8.73 -9.13 29.51
C PRO A 62 9.61 -10.24 28.97
N THR A 63 10.93 -10.08 29.06
CA THR A 63 11.90 -11.17 28.91
C THR A 63 12.42 -11.61 30.28
N SER A 64 12.48 -12.92 30.47
CA SER A 64 12.93 -13.61 31.68
C SER A 64 14.43 -13.42 31.91
N LYS A 65 14.79 -13.08 33.15
CA LYS A 65 16.17 -13.16 33.67
C LYS A 65 16.38 -14.53 34.32
N SER A 66 17.48 -15.19 34.01
CA SER A 66 18.16 -16.09 34.94
C SER A 66 19.54 -15.53 35.25
N GLU A 67 19.87 -15.46 36.53
CA GLU A 67 21.16 -15.05 37.07
C GLU A 67 22.01 -16.30 37.34
N ASN A 68 23.32 -16.26 37.06
CA ASN A 68 24.33 -16.51 38.10
C ASN A 68 25.76 -16.13 37.71
N ALA A 69 26.48 -15.58 38.71
CA ALA A 69 27.92 -15.53 39.04
C ALA A 69 28.98 -15.69 37.91
N GLY A 70 30.10 -14.95 37.84
CA GLY A 70 30.80 -14.07 38.78
C GLY A 70 32.31 -14.29 38.64
N GLU A 71 33.06 -13.36 38.06
CA GLU A 71 34.53 -13.30 38.18
C GLU A 71 35.07 -11.92 37.70
N LYS A 72 36.11 -11.39 38.38
CA LYS A 72 36.66 -10.04 38.20
C LYS A 72 38.06 -10.04 37.57
N LYS A 73 38.30 -8.99 36.76
CA LYS A 73 39.56 -8.26 36.40
C LYS A 73 40.05 -8.44 34.94
N PRO A 74 40.86 -7.50 34.39
CA PRO A 74 40.69 -6.04 34.37
C PRO A 74 40.93 -5.44 32.95
N GLY A 75 40.43 -4.22 32.72
CA GLY A 75 40.96 -3.27 31.73
C GLY A 75 40.86 -3.64 30.24
N SER A 76 39.77 -3.22 29.59
CA SER A 76 39.88 -2.70 28.22
C SER A 76 38.85 -1.59 27.99
N GLU A 77 39.33 -0.48 27.45
CA GLU A 77 38.52 0.63 26.97
C GLU A 77 37.50 0.09 25.96
N ARG A 78 36.22 0.06 26.35
CA ARG A 78 35.13 -0.11 25.40
C ARG A 78 34.56 1.26 25.11
N SER A 79 34.98 1.81 23.97
CA SER A 79 34.23 2.84 23.26
C SER A 79 32.81 2.33 23.07
N GLY A 80 31.89 2.89 23.85
CA GLY A 80 30.47 2.62 23.73
C GLY A 80 29.95 3.25 22.45
N TRP A 81 30.11 2.57 21.31
CA TRP A 81 29.25 2.83 20.18
C TRP A 81 27.89 2.27 20.52
N ALA A 82 27.07 3.09 21.18
CA ALA A 82 25.65 2.81 21.29
C ALA A 82 25.11 2.74 19.86
N SER A 83 24.86 1.54 19.37
CA SER A 83 24.01 1.33 18.21
C SER A 83 22.66 1.92 18.57
N THR A 84 22.40 3.15 18.16
CA THR A 84 21.06 3.69 18.11
C THR A 84 20.29 2.82 17.12
N GLU A 85 19.62 1.79 17.62
CA GLU A 85 18.57 1.14 16.86
C GLU A 85 17.63 2.26 16.43
N ASN A 86 17.59 2.54 15.12
CA ASN A 86 16.68 3.53 14.57
C ASN A 86 15.26 2.98 14.77
N VAL A 87 14.65 3.33 15.90
CA VAL A 87 13.24 3.04 16.15
C VAL A 87 12.46 3.87 15.14
N LEU A 88 11.83 3.17 14.19
CA LEU A 88 10.94 3.78 13.22
C LEU A 88 9.70 4.32 13.94
N ASP A 89 9.39 5.60 13.74
CA ASP A 89 8.22 6.25 14.31
C ASP A 89 7.02 6.08 13.37
N TRP A 90 6.17 5.11 13.69
CA TRP A 90 4.99 4.78 12.90
C TRP A 90 3.80 5.65 13.28
N HIS A 91 3.20 6.27 12.28
CA HIS A 91 1.96 7.02 12.38
C HIS A 91 0.80 6.19 11.85
N PHE A 92 -0.15 5.87 12.72
CA PHE A 92 -1.35 5.10 12.39
C PHE A 92 -2.49 6.04 12.00
N ILE A 93 -2.91 5.98 10.74
CA ILE A 93 -4.01 6.76 10.21
C ILE A 93 -5.24 5.84 10.19
N ARG A 94 -6.25 6.19 10.99
CA ARG A 94 -7.43 5.36 11.25
C ARG A 94 -8.70 6.19 11.18
N ASP A 95 -9.74 5.60 10.59
CA ASP A 95 -11.13 6.10 10.56
C ASP A 95 -12.04 4.92 10.18
N VAL A 96 -13.36 5.13 10.08
CA VAL A 96 -14.29 4.11 9.60
C VAL A 96 -13.89 3.61 8.21
N GLY A 97 -13.56 2.33 8.14
CA GLY A 97 -13.08 1.69 6.92
C GLY A 97 -11.72 2.21 6.41
N LEU A 98 -10.95 2.96 7.22
CA LEU A 98 -9.61 3.45 6.91
C LEU A 98 -8.57 2.84 7.86
N ASP A 99 -7.61 2.15 7.28
CA ASP A 99 -6.45 1.56 7.94
C ASP A 99 -5.20 1.79 7.07
N CYS A 100 -4.41 2.81 7.43
CA CYS A 100 -3.14 3.12 6.79
C CYS A 100 -2.01 3.36 7.80
N ASP A 101 -0.84 2.82 7.54
CA ASP A 101 0.36 3.07 8.34
C ASP A 101 1.31 3.97 7.57
N TYR A 102 1.87 4.99 8.22
CA TYR A 102 2.82 5.92 7.61
C TYR A 102 4.10 5.98 8.42
N VAL A 103 5.24 5.95 7.75
CA VAL A 103 6.56 6.07 8.40
C VAL A 103 7.56 6.70 7.45
N ARG A 104 8.53 7.44 7.98
CA ARG A 104 9.71 7.82 7.21
C ARG A 104 10.73 6.68 7.23
N LEU A 105 10.61 5.79 6.24
CA LEU A 105 11.40 4.56 6.14
C LEU A 105 12.89 4.83 5.89
N TYR A 106 13.18 5.75 4.98
CA TYR A 106 14.55 6.04 4.55
C TYR A 106 15.09 7.33 5.15
N SER A 107 16.36 7.33 5.53
CA SER A 107 17.09 8.57 5.85
C SER A 107 17.18 9.46 4.61
N LYS A 108 17.37 10.76 4.80
CA LYS A 108 17.46 11.71 3.67
C LYS A 108 18.53 11.29 2.65
N SER A 109 19.75 10.99 3.11
CA SER A 109 20.85 10.59 2.22
C SER A 109 20.52 9.34 1.41
N LEU A 110 19.96 8.32 2.07
CA LEU A 110 19.61 7.09 1.38
C LEU A 110 18.45 7.31 0.40
N ALA A 111 17.47 8.13 0.76
CA ALA A 111 16.37 8.47 -0.13
C ALA A 111 16.85 9.28 -1.36
N ASP A 112 17.85 10.16 -1.20
CA ASP A 112 18.47 10.92 -2.30
C ASP A 112 19.17 9.95 -3.29
N ASP A 113 19.91 8.96 -2.78
CA ASP A 113 20.57 7.92 -3.58
C ASP A 113 19.55 7.05 -4.34
N LEU A 114 18.49 6.63 -3.65
CA LEU A 114 17.41 5.85 -4.26
C LEU A 114 16.68 6.64 -5.35
N LEU A 115 16.45 7.94 -5.14
CA LEU A 115 15.82 8.80 -6.15
C LEU A 115 16.71 8.90 -7.40
N THR A 116 18.00 9.14 -7.23
CA THR A 116 18.96 9.20 -8.33
C THR A 116 18.96 7.90 -9.12
N ALA A 117 19.07 6.76 -8.42
CA ALA A 117 19.03 5.45 -9.06
C ALA A 117 17.69 5.16 -9.76
N CYS A 118 16.56 5.63 -9.24
CA CYS A 118 15.27 5.54 -9.91
C CYS A 118 15.23 6.35 -11.21
N GLU A 119 15.71 7.60 -11.21
CA GLU A 119 15.73 8.46 -12.40
C GLU A 119 16.66 7.90 -13.50
N GLU A 120 17.72 7.17 -13.12
CA GLU A 120 18.66 6.53 -14.07
C GLU A 120 18.16 5.19 -14.63
N GLN A 121 17.54 4.35 -13.79
CA GLN A 121 17.25 2.95 -14.15
C GLN A 121 15.82 2.71 -14.66
N ILE A 122 14.87 3.59 -14.33
CA ILE A 122 13.46 3.39 -14.67
C ILE A 122 13.18 3.83 -16.11
N LYS A 123 12.61 2.93 -16.90
CA LYS A 123 12.13 3.19 -18.25
C LYS A 123 10.63 3.46 -18.21
N TYR A 124 10.26 4.72 -18.42
CA TYR A 124 8.85 5.12 -18.46
C TYR A 124 8.19 4.76 -19.78
N PHE A 125 6.89 4.47 -19.72
CA PHE A 125 6.05 4.25 -20.88
C PHE A 125 6.05 5.45 -21.84
N SER A 126 5.96 5.13 -23.13
CA SER A 126 5.88 6.09 -24.23
C SER A 126 4.76 5.69 -25.20
N GLY A 127 4.41 6.59 -26.13
CA GLY A 127 3.39 6.33 -27.14
C GLY A 127 2.01 6.05 -26.54
N ASP A 128 1.35 4.98 -27.02
CA ASP A 128 -0.02 4.63 -26.65
C ASP A 128 -0.17 4.29 -25.16
N LEU A 129 0.89 3.76 -24.54
CA LEU A 129 0.92 3.41 -23.12
C LEU A 129 0.95 4.63 -22.19
N ALA A 130 1.26 5.82 -22.72
CA ALA A 130 1.21 7.09 -22.00
C ALA A 130 -0.18 7.78 -22.09
N ARG A 131 -1.19 7.08 -22.63
CA ARG A 131 -2.55 7.59 -22.80
C ARG A 131 -3.56 6.69 -22.11
N VAL A 132 -4.66 7.30 -21.68
CA VAL A 132 -5.81 6.64 -21.04
C VAL A 132 -7.08 7.01 -21.81
N CYS A 133 -7.98 6.05 -21.98
CA CYS A 133 -9.30 6.32 -22.58
C CYS A 133 -10.31 6.63 -21.49
N ILE A 134 -10.81 7.87 -21.45
CA ILE A 134 -11.80 8.34 -20.48
C ILE A 134 -13.02 8.83 -21.27
N PHE A 135 -14.20 8.28 -20.99
CA PHE A 135 -15.45 8.59 -21.70
C PHE A 135 -15.33 8.53 -23.23
N GLY A 136 -14.62 7.52 -23.75
CA GLY A 136 -14.42 7.31 -25.19
C GLY A 136 -13.39 8.24 -25.84
N LYS A 137 -12.72 9.10 -25.08
CA LYS A 137 -11.69 10.01 -25.57
C LYS A 137 -10.32 9.64 -25.01
N TRP A 138 -9.30 9.70 -25.86
CA TRP A 138 -7.92 9.48 -25.45
C TRP A 138 -7.32 10.74 -24.85
N HIS A 139 -6.78 10.60 -23.64
CA HIS A 139 -6.11 11.67 -22.90
C HIS A 139 -4.71 11.24 -22.53
N ASN A 140 -3.75 12.18 -22.59
CA ASN A 140 -2.42 11.93 -22.04
C ASN A 140 -2.52 11.79 -20.52
N ILE A 141 -1.84 10.78 -19.97
CA ILE A 141 -1.77 10.58 -18.54
C ILE A 141 -0.92 11.74 -17.97
N PRO A 142 -1.43 12.52 -16.98
CA PRO A 142 -0.74 13.70 -16.46
C PRO A 142 0.36 13.31 -15.45
N ARG A 143 1.18 12.32 -15.81
CA ARG A 143 2.33 11.77 -15.09
C ARG A 143 2.94 10.66 -15.95
N GLN A 144 4.22 10.38 -15.77
CA GLN A 144 4.85 9.22 -16.39
C GLN A 144 4.59 7.97 -15.55
N GLN A 145 4.46 6.82 -16.20
CA GLN A 145 4.23 5.55 -15.53
C GLN A 145 5.20 4.48 -16.05
N ALA A 146 5.52 3.51 -15.21
CA ALA A 146 6.24 2.30 -15.57
C ALA A 146 5.74 1.15 -14.68
N SER A 147 5.87 -0.09 -15.13
CA SER A 147 5.53 -1.27 -14.33
C SER A 147 6.66 -2.28 -14.35
N TYR A 148 7.02 -2.79 -13.18
CA TYR A 148 8.04 -3.82 -13.00
C TYR A 148 7.49 -4.94 -12.12
N GLY A 149 8.00 -6.16 -12.29
CA GLY A 149 7.43 -7.30 -11.61
C GLY A 149 8.11 -8.61 -11.96
N ASP A 150 7.63 -9.66 -11.30
CA ASP A 150 8.04 -11.02 -11.59
C ASP A 150 7.60 -11.42 -13.02
N PRO A 151 8.29 -12.38 -13.67
CA PRO A 151 7.89 -12.86 -14.98
C PRO A 151 6.56 -13.64 -14.92
N GLY A 152 5.81 -13.62 -16.02
CA GLY A 152 4.60 -14.44 -16.15
C GLY A 152 3.32 -13.82 -15.55
N PHE A 153 3.30 -12.50 -15.35
CA PHE A 153 2.13 -11.75 -14.94
C PHE A 153 1.67 -10.81 -16.06
N MET A 154 0.36 -10.78 -16.32
CA MET A 154 -0.27 -9.76 -17.17
C MET A 154 -1.10 -8.85 -16.28
N TYR A 155 -0.74 -7.58 -16.22
CA TYR A 155 -1.47 -6.56 -15.48
C TYR A 155 -2.34 -5.75 -16.44
N ARG A 156 -3.65 -5.69 -16.23
CA ARG A 156 -4.53 -4.91 -17.10
C ARG A 156 -4.80 -3.53 -16.51
N TYR A 157 -4.31 -2.48 -17.17
CA TYR A 157 -4.54 -1.10 -16.77
C TYR A 157 -5.29 -0.34 -17.85
N SER A 158 -6.46 0.22 -17.51
CA SER A 158 -7.31 0.99 -18.44
C SER A 158 -7.62 0.25 -19.76
N GLY A 159 -7.78 -1.08 -19.70
CA GLY A 159 -8.06 -1.93 -20.86
C GLY A 159 -6.83 -2.45 -21.61
N LEU A 160 -5.64 -1.87 -21.37
CA LEU A 160 -4.37 -2.32 -21.92
C LEU A 160 -3.77 -3.41 -21.03
N SER A 161 -3.47 -4.57 -21.63
CA SER A 161 -2.72 -5.62 -20.95
C SER A 161 -1.23 -5.31 -21.03
N LEU A 162 -0.61 -5.08 -19.89
CA LEU A 162 0.80 -4.77 -19.73
C LEU A 162 1.51 -5.96 -19.10
N SER A 163 2.56 -6.45 -19.76
CA SER A 163 3.55 -7.27 -19.08
C SER A 163 4.48 -6.33 -18.31
N PRO A 164 4.71 -6.53 -17.00
CA PRO A 164 5.71 -5.77 -16.29
C PRO A 164 7.10 -6.06 -16.85
N GLU A 165 7.97 -5.05 -16.81
CA GLU A 165 9.38 -5.21 -17.10
C GLU A 165 10.10 -5.97 -15.95
N PRO A 166 11.20 -6.67 -16.22
CA PRO A 166 11.98 -7.34 -15.17
C PRO A 166 12.56 -6.33 -14.16
N TRP A 167 12.53 -6.68 -12.88
CA TRP A 167 13.05 -5.85 -11.79
C TRP A 167 14.44 -5.27 -12.07
N VAL A 168 14.56 -3.94 -11.99
CA VAL A 168 15.86 -3.25 -11.96
C VAL A 168 16.45 -3.22 -10.54
N PRO A 169 17.78 -3.12 -10.37
CA PRO A 169 18.44 -3.20 -9.06
C PRO A 169 17.84 -2.30 -7.99
N VAL A 170 17.55 -1.03 -8.31
CA VAL A 170 16.97 -0.08 -7.33
C VAL A 170 15.58 -0.53 -6.85
N LEU A 171 14.73 -1.03 -7.74
CA LEU A 171 13.38 -1.47 -7.38
C LEU A 171 13.42 -2.77 -6.58
N ASN A 172 14.33 -3.69 -6.92
CA ASN A 172 14.49 -4.94 -6.17
C ASN A 172 15.04 -4.68 -4.76
N ARG A 173 15.92 -3.69 -4.59
CA ARG A 173 16.41 -3.25 -3.27
C ARG A 173 15.26 -2.73 -2.41
N ILE A 174 14.47 -1.79 -2.93
CA ILE A 174 13.33 -1.21 -2.20
C ILE A 174 12.30 -2.31 -1.87
N ARG A 175 12.03 -3.22 -2.82
CA ARG A 175 11.17 -4.39 -2.59
C ARG A 175 11.65 -5.22 -1.41
N HIS A 176 12.94 -5.58 -1.39
CA HIS A 176 13.53 -6.37 -0.31
C HIS A 176 13.45 -5.65 1.03
N ASP A 177 13.74 -4.35 1.07
CA ASP A 177 13.59 -3.54 2.30
C ASP A 177 12.15 -3.62 2.82
N LEU A 178 11.14 -3.46 1.95
CA LEU A 178 9.73 -3.55 2.34
C LEU A 178 9.38 -4.95 2.85
N GLU A 179 9.84 -6.01 2.19
CA GLU A 179 9.63 -7.40 2.61
C GLU A 179 10.19 -7.64 4.02
N CYS A 180 11.39 -7.14 4.30
CA CYS A 180 12.01 -7.25 5.62
C CYS A 180 11.27 -6.45 6.70
N HIS A 181 10.84 -5.23 6.40
CA HIS A 181 10.19 -4.36 7.40
C HIS A 181 8.72 -4.73 7.66
N LEU A 182 8.02 -5.23 6.65
CA LEU A 182 6.58 -5.50 6.73
C LEU A 182 6.25 -6.99 6.93
N GLY A 183 7.17 -7.90 6.63
CA GLY A 183 6.89 -9.33 6.59
C GLY A 183 5.87 -9.70 5.49
N LEU A 184 5.81 -8.91 4.42
CA LEU A 184 4.88 -9.07 3.30
C LEU A 184 5.66 -9.27 2.02
N ALA A 185 5.25 -10.19 1.15
CA ALA A 185 5.80 -10.33 -0.19
C ALA A 185 5.21 -9.29 -1.15
N PHE A 186 5.97 -8.90 -2.17
CA PHE A 186 5.50 -8.11 -3.31
C PHE A 186 6.05 -8.69 -4.61
N ASN A 187 5.22 -8.80 -5.65
CA ASN A 187 5.62 -9.34 -6.96
C ASN A 187 5.39 -8.35 -8.13
N PHE A 188 4.88 -7.16 -7.83
CA PHE A 188 4.63 -6.11 -8.80
C PHE A 188 4.81 -4.72 -8.20
N VAL A 189 5.29 -3.77 -9.00
CA VAL A 189 5.32 -2.35 -8.66
C VAL A 189 4.81 -1.49 -9.82
N LEU A 190 3.90 -0.57 -9.50
CA LEU A 190 3.54 0.53 -10.39
C LEU A 190 4.32 1.79 -10.00
N VAL A 191 5.13 2.28 -10.93
CA VAL A 191 5.88 3.53 -10.77
C VAL A 191 5.04 4.67 -11.33
N ASN A 192 4.93 5.75 -10.57
CA ASN A 192 4.35 7.01 -11.02
C ASN A 192 5.38 8.13 -10.80
N ARG A 193 5.80 8.79 -11.87
CA ARG A 193 6.67 9.97 -11.81
C ARG A 193 5.89 11.23 -12.15
N TYR A 194 5.89 12.15 -11.20
CA TYR A 194 5.29 13.47 -11.29
C TYR A 194 6.42 14.46 -11.54
N ARG A 195 6.49 15.08 -12.72
CA ARG A 195 7.57 16.02 -13.09
C ARG A 195 7.58 17.26 -12.19
N ASN A 196 6.38 17.70 -11.80
CA ASN A 196 6.15 18.82 -10.90
C ASN A 196 4.71 18.72 -10.34
N GLY A 197 4.24 19.79 -9.71
CA GLY A 197 2.93 19.87 -9.10
C GLY A 197 1.73 19.97 -10.05
N LEU A 198 1.94 20.12 -11.36
CA LEU A 198 0.87 20.04 -12.38
C LEU A 198 0.51 18.59 -12.71
N ASP A 199 1.50 17.69 -12.63
CA ASP A 199 1.26 16.26 -12.74
C ASP A 199 0.47 15.77 -11.52
N HIS A 200 -0.54 14.93 -11.74
CA HIS A 200 -1.50 14.53 -10.72
C HIS A 200 -2.15 13.17 -11.02
N ILE A 201 -2.91 12.67 -10.04
CA ILE A 201 -3.86 11.57 -10.24
C ILE A 201 -5.16 11.95 -9.53
N GLY A 202 -6.27 11.86 -10.26
CA GLY A 202 -7.60 12.13 -9.73
C GLY A 202 -8.01 11.12 -8.67
N GLU A 203 -9.17 11.34 -8.06
CA GLU A 203 -9.72 10.40 -7.08
C GLU A 203 -10.02 9.05 -7.73
N HIS A 204 -9.40 8.00 -7.21
CA HIS A 204 -9.55 6.61 -7.68
C HIS A 204 -9.40 5.63 -6.52
N ARG A 205 -9.63 4.35 -6.80
CA ARG A 205 -9.27 3.21 -5.95
C ARG A 205 -8.44 2.26 -6.80
N ASP A 206 -7.60 1.46 -6.16
CA ASP A 206 -6.85 0.39 -6.80
C ASP A 206 -7.75 -0.85 -6.91
N ASP A 207 -8.81 -0.79 -7.72
CA ASP A 207 -9.84 -1.84 -7.82
C ASP A 207 -9.59 -2.87 -8.92
N GLU A 208 -8.30 -3.09 -9.23
CA GLU A 208 -7.90 -4.08 -10.23
C GLU A 208 -8.19 -5.51 -9.75
N LYS A 209 -8.88 -6.30 -10.58
CA LYS A 209 -9.30 -7.68 -10.24
C LYS A 209 -8.12 -8.63 -10.08
N GLU A 210 -6.99 -8.23 -10.61
CA GLU A 210 -5.73 -8.95 -10.61
C GLU A 210 -5.01 -8.86 -9.26
N LEU A 211 -5.43 -7.98 -8.34
CA LEU A 211 -4.83 -7.91 -7.00
C LEU A 211 -5.27 -9.08 -6.13
N VAL A 212 -4.33 -9.62 -5.35
CA VAL A 212 -4.67 -10.62 -4.33
C VAL A 212 -5.67 -9.98 -3.36
N PRO A 213 -6.84 -10.61 -3.13
CA PRO A 213 -7.87 -10.04 -2.26
C PRO A 213 -7.33 -9.70 -0.87
N CYS A 214 -7.69 -8.52 -0.37
CA CYS A 214 -7.29 -8.00 0.93
C CYS A 214 -5.77 -7.81 1.14
N SER A 215 -4.96 -7.96 0.09
CA SER A 215 -3.52 -7.70 0.19
C SER A 215 -3.23 -6.21 0.44
N PRO A 216 -2.32 -5.86 1.35
CA PRO A 216 -1.89 -4.47 1.55
C PRO A 216 -1.15 -3.92 0.34
N ILE A 217 -1.26 -2.60 0.14
CA ILE A 217 -0.53 -1.85 -0.89
C ILE A 217 0.52 -0.99 -0.19
N ALA A 218 1.79 -1.13 -0.59
CA ALA A 218 2.88 -0.35 -0.01
C ALA A 218 3.34 0.75 -0.99
N SER A 219 3.25 2.00 -0.58
CA SER A 219 3.58 3.19 -1.38
C SER A 219 4.81 3.89 -0.83
N VAL A 220 5.93 3.82 -1.56
CA VAL A 220 7.16 4.55 -1.24
C VAL A 220 7.23 5.83 -2.05
N SER A 221 7.57 6.95 -1.41
CA SER A 221 7.69 8.27 -2.06
C SER A 221 9.11 8.81 -1.99
N LEU A 222 9.66 9.20 -3.15
CA LEU A 222 10.98 9.79 -3.32
C LEU A 222 10.87 11.14 -4.07
N GLY A 223 11.75 12.10 -3.78
CA GLY A 223 11.68 13.46 -4.30
C GLY A 223 10.71 14.38 -3.54
N ALA A 224 10.07 15.28 -4.26
CA ALA A 224 9.25 16.35 -3.71
C ALA A 224 8.04 15.83 -2.91
N SER A 225 7.83 16.40 -1.72
CA SER A 225 6.66 16.08 -0.91
C SER A 225 5.36 16.43 -1.62
N ARG A 226 4.38 15.53 -1.55
CA ARG A 226 3.06 15.73 -2.17
C ARG A 226 1.94 15.39 -1.21
N ASP A 227 0.86 16.17 -1.31
CA ASP A 227 -0.38 15.84 -0.64
C ASP A 227 -0.97 14.57 -1.23
N PHE A 228 -1.36 13.66 -0.35
CA PHE A 228 -2.16 12.49 -0.62
C PHE A 228 -3.49 12.65 0.12
N VAL A 229 -4.59 12.60 -0.63
CA VAL A 229 -5.93 12.89 -0.08
C VAL A 229 -6.78 11.65 -0.18
N LEU A 230 -7.28 11.18 0.96
CA LEU A 230 -8.22 10.10 1.12
C LEU A 230 -9.63 10.67 1.33
N ARG A 231 -10.60 10.23 0.54
CA ARG A 231 -12.02 10.61 0.67
C ARG A 231 -12.89 9.37 0.72
N HIS A 232 -13.72 9.26 1.77
CA HIS A 232 -14.69 8.18 1.90
C HIS A 232 -15.73 8.22 0.77
N GLY A 233 -16.16 7.05 0.28
CA GLY A 233 -17.13 6.93 -0.82
C GLY A 233 -18.46 7.64 -0.54
N LEU A 234 -18.96 7.55 0.70
CA LEU A 234 -20.18 8.25 1.14
C LEU A 234 -20.06 9.78 1.03
N SER A 235 -18.86 10.34 1.22
CA SER A 235 -18.61 11.79 1.15
C SER A 235 -18.61 12.34 -0.29
N ARG A 236 -18.78 11.47 -1.32
CA ARG A 236 -18.86 11.87 -2.73
C ARG A 236 -20.28 12.24 -3.18
N HIS A 237 -21.31 11.86 -2.43
CA HIS A 237 -22.72 12.01 -2.82
C HIS A 237 -23.36 13.30 -2.29
N THR A 238 -22.60 14.39 -2.19
CA THR A 238 -23.07 15.70 -1.71
C THR A 238 -24.03 16.44 -2.67
N GLY A 239 -24.61 15.77 -3.66
CA GLY A 239 -25.55 16.34 -4.63
C GLY A 239 -26.97 15.75 -4.62
N GLN A 240 -27.19 14.60 -3.99
CA GLN A 240 -28.53 14.05 -3.77
C GLN A 240 -28.66 13.66 -2.32
N GLN A 241 -29.57 14.32 -1.63
CA GLN A 241 -29.89 14.05 -0.23
C GLN A 241 -30.30 12.59 -0.09
N SER A 242 -29.38 11.71 0.30
CA SER A 242 -29.77 10.42 0.85
C SER A 242 -30.52 10.72 2.16
N PRO A 243 -31.77 10.29 2.35
CA PRO A 243 -32.57 10.63 3.53
C PRO A 243 -32.03 10.02 4.84
N GLN A 244 -30.86 9.36 4.81
CA GLN A 244 -30.42 8.45 5.86
C GLN A 244 -28.90 8.47 6.14
N SER A 245 -28.16 9.53 5.82
CA SER A 245 -26.72 9.61 6.17
C SER A 245 -26.44 10.69 7.20
N CYS A 246 -26.16 10.23 8.43
CA CYS A 246 -25.28 10.88 9.39
C CYS A 246 -24.02 11.46 8.71
N CYS A 247 -23.46 12.52 9.28
CA CYS A 247 -22.36 13.30 8.72
C CYS A 247 -21.25 12.38 8.14
N PRO A 248 -20.98 12.42 6.82
CA PRO A 248 -20.01 11.51 6.22
C PRO A 248 -18.59 11.83 6.69
N PRO A 249 -17.65 10.85 6.71
CA PRO A 249 -16.29 11.08 7.18
C PRO A 249 -15.61 12.23 6.42
N LYS A 250 -14.85 13.05 7.16
CA LYS A 250 -14.09 14.15 6.56
C LYS A 250 -12.93 13.59 5.72
N PRO A 251 -12.52 14.28 4.63
CA PRO A 251 -11.34 13.89 3.89
C PRO A 251 -10.09 13.91 4.79
N VAL A 252 -9.26 12.88 4.68
CA VAL A 252 -7.98 12.77 5.39
C VAL A 252 -6.85 13.17 4.42
N ARG A 253 -5.94 14.03 4.87
CA ARG A 253 -4.79 14.48 4.09
C ARG A 253 -3.51 14.03 4.76
N VAL A 254 -2.65 13.38 4.00
CA VAL A 254 -1.32 12.93 4.40
C VAL A 254 -0.31 13.63 3.50
N VAL A 255 0.78 14.16 4.06
CA VAL A 255 1.90 14.66 3.25
C VAL A 255 2.86 13.50 3.07
N LEU A 256 3.01 13.01 1.84
CA LEU A 256 3.97 11.96 1.53
C LEU A 256 5.33 12.59 1.27
N GLU A 257 6.22 12.43 2.23
CA GLU A 257 7.55 13.05 2.23
C GLU A 257 8.60 12.21 1.52
N HIS A 258 9.76 12.80 1.30
CA HIS A 258 10.92 12.10 0.77
C HIS A 258 11.37 10.94 1.68
N GLY A 259 11.46 9.73 1.12
CA GLY A 259 11.84 8.53 1.85
C GLY A 259 10.70 7.94 2.70
N SER A 260 9.47 8.42 2.52
CA SER A 260 8.31 7.92 3.25
C SER A 260 7.73 6.64 2.66
N LEU A 261 7.13 5.82 3.54
CA LEU A 261 6.33 4.65 3.23
C LEU A 261 4.92 4.86 3.78
N LEU A 262 3.91 4.69 2.93
CA LEU A 262 2.50 4.56 3.30
C LEU A 262 2.02 3.14 2.97
N VAL A 263 1.57 2.39 3.97
CA VAL A 263 0.96 1.07 3.79
C VAL A 263 -0.56 1.20 3.89
N MET A 264 -1.28 1.00 2.79
CA MET A 264 -2.75 0.97 2.77
C MET A 264 -3.23 -0.45 2.95
N LYS A 265 -3.91 -0.73 4.08
CA LYS A 265 -4.42 -2.07 4.39
C LYS A 265 -5.89 -2.19 4.04
N HIS A 266 -6.37 -3.43 3.94
CA HIS A 266 -7.81 -3.69 3.87
C HIS A 266 -8.50 -3.20 5.16
N PRO A 267 -9.68 -2.54 5.10
CA PRO A 267 -10.54 -2.34 3.95
C PRO A 267 -10.42 -0.94 3.29
N THR A 268 -9.31 -0.21 3.48
CA THR A 268 -9.14 1.18 2.99
C THR A 268 -9.53 1.33 1.53
N ASN A 269 -8.95 0.52 0.67
CA ASN A 269 -9.16 0.61 -0.78
C ASN A 269 -10.56 0.15 -1.23
N VAL A 270 -11.39 -0.37 -0.31
CA VAL A 270 -12.82 -0.65 -0.55
C VAL A 270 -13.64 0.61 -0.31
N HIS A 271 -13.41 1.32 0.80
CA HIS A 271 -14.27 2.43 1.24
C HIS A 271 -13.76 3.82 0.86
N TRP A 272 -12.46 3.97 0.66
CA TRP A 272 -11.80 5.26 0.47
C TRP A 272 -11.19 5.38 -0.92
N TYR A 273 -11.52 6.49 -1.58
CA TYR A 273 -10.84 6.95 -2.78
C TYR A 273 -9.60 7.73 -2.37
N HIS A 274 -8.55 7.67 -3.19
CA HIS A 274 -7.34 8.43 -2.98
C HIS A 274 -6.91 9.22 -4.20
N SER A 275 -6.19 10.32 -3.98
CA SER A 275 -5.70 11.21 -5.04
C SER A 275 -4.40 11.90 -4.66
N VAL A 276 -3.65 12.33 -5.67
CA VAL A 276 -2.51 13.25 -5.54
C VAL A 276 -2.87 14.51 -6.33
N PRO A 277 -3.47 15.53 -5.69
CA PRO A 277 -4.02 16.69 -6.39
C PRO A 277 -2.94 17.62 -6.94
N VAL A 278 -3.34 18.49 -7.87
CA VAL A 278 -2.49 19.55 -8.42
C VAL A 278 -2.05 20.52 -7.32
N ARG A 279 -0.76 20.83 -7.29
CA ARG A 279 -0.12 21.79 -6.38
C ARG A 279 0.90 22.64 -7.13
N LYS A 280 0.43 23.71 -7.77
CA LYS A 280 1.22 24.56 -8.69
C LYS A 280 2.56 25.09 -8.13
N ARG A 281 2.71 25.16 -6.81
CA ARG A 281 3.94 25.63 -6.14
C ARG A 281 5.02 24.54 -6.00
N VAL A 282 4.71 23.28 -6.28
CA VAL A 282 5.70 22.20 -6.28
C VAL A 282 6.38 22.17 -7.64
N LEU A 283 7.67 22.48 -7.68
CA LEU A 283 8.45 22.58 -8.92
C LEU A 283 9.35 21.36 -9.17
N LEU A 284 9.65 20.62 -8.10
CA LEU A 284 10.56 19.47 -8.13
C LEU A 284 9.82 18.16 -8.43
N PRO A 285 10.50 17.16 -9.00
CA PRO A 285 9.89 15.88 -9.34
C PRO A 285 9.64 15.03 -8.10
N ARG A 286 8.66 14.13 -8.21
CA ARG A 286 8.37 13.05 -7.25
C ARG A 286 8.28 11.72 -7.98
N VAL A 287 8.96 10.71 -7.49
CA VAL A 287 8.80 9.31 -7.90
C VAL A 287 8.05 8.57 -6.81
N ASN A 288 6.98 7.89 -7.18
CA ASN A 288 6.17 7.06 -6.30
C ASN A 288 6.22 5.61 -6.77
N LEU A 289 6.50 4.71 -5.86
CA LEU A 289 6.56 3.27 -6.09
C LEU A 289 5.42 2.60 -5.33
N THR A 290 4.43 2.07 -6.04
CA THR A 290 3.28 1.38 -5.43
C THR A 290 3.45 -0.12 -5.61
N PHE A 291 3.96 -0.79 -4.58
CA PHE A 291 4.16 -2.23 -4.52
C PHE A 291 2.86 -2.96 -4.18
N ARG A 292 2.60 -4.06 -4.89
CA ARG A 292 1.36 -4.83 -4.82
C ARG A 292 1.66 -6.33 -4.93
N MET A 293 0.69 -7.13 -4.48
CA MET A 293 0.63 -8.56 -4.77
C MET A 293 -0.44 -8.83 -5.82
N VAL A 294 -0.01 -9.27 -7.00
CA VAL A 294 -0.89 -9.64 -8.11
C VAL A 294 -1.05 -11.16 -8.21
N LEU A 295 -2.23 -11.59 -8.62
CA LEU A 295 -2.54 -12.98 -8.93
C LEU A 295 -1.80 -13.41 -10.20
N PRO A 296 -1.30 -14.66 -10.28
CA PRO A 296 -0.73 -15.21 -11.50
C PRO A 296 -1.75 -15.14 -12.63
N SER A 297 -1.33 -14.73 -13.84
CA SER A 297 -2.19 -14.88 -15.01
C SER A 297 -2.39 -16.36 -15.27
N VAL A 298 -3.63 -16.84 -15.17
CA VAL A 298 -3.97 -18.21 -15.58
C VAL A 298 -3.76 -18.27 -17.10
N PRO A 299 -2.88 -19.14 -17.62
CA PRO A 299 -2.83 -19.38 -19.06
C PRO A 299 -4.22 -19.85 -19.47
N ILE A 300 -4.83 -19.20 -20.46
CA ILE A 300 -6.02 -19.76 -21.11
C ILE A 300 -5.53 -21.05 -21.78
N SER A 301 -5.69 -22.18 -21.11
CA SER A 301 -5.60 -23.47 -21.77
C SER A 301 -6.69 -23.46 -22.82
N HIS A 302 -6.31 -23.40 -24.09
CA HIS A 302 -7.23 -23.71 -25.18
C HIS A 302 -7.81 -25.09 -24.86
N VAL A 303 -9.09 -25.12 -24.47
CA VAL A 303 -9.89 -26.33 -24.53
C VAL A 303 -9.98 -26.63 -26.02
N ALA A 304 -9.09 -27.49 -26.51
CA ALA A 304 -9.25 -28.10 -27.80
C ALA A 304 -10.55 -28.93 -27.72
N HIS A 305 -11.62 -28.40 -28.29
CA HIS A 305 -12.77 -29.22 -28.65
C HIS A 305 -12.31 -30.12 -29.80
N SER A 306 -11.88 -31.33 -29.44
CA SER A 306 -11.81 -32.48 -30.33
C SER A 306 -13.17 -33.17 -30.38
#